data_AF-A0AAP8Q7V1-F1
#
_entry.id   AF-A0AAP8Q7V1-F1
#
_cell.length_a   1.000
_cell.length_b   1.000
_cell.length_c   1.000
_cell.angle_alpha   90.00
_cell.angle_beta   90.00
_cell.angle_gamma   90.00
#
_symmetry.space_group_name_H-M   'P 1'
#
loop_
_entity.id
_entity.type
_entity.pdbx_description
1 polymer ?
#
loop_
_entity_poly.entity_id
_entity_poly.type
_entity_poly.pdbx_seq_one_letter_code
_entity_poly.pdbx_strand_id
1 'polypeptide(L)'
;MGKQSNIKTVNGVQYRVVTDRDAQEGDYLMYDESPGSYIEEGKPYKIVEIDSFDDPQIIDEDGDNYDTIGDEDDYEILEKIGTVPN
;
A
#
# COMPACT_ATOMS: atom_id res chain seq x y z
N MET A 1 -9.00 -17.35 18.78
CA MET A 1 -9.56 -16.09 18.24
C MET A 1 -9.21 -16.00 16.78
N GLY A 2 -10.19 -16.03 15.88
CA GLY A 2 -9.92 -15.81 14.45
C GLY A 2 -9.43 -14.38 14.27
N LYS A 3 -8.22 -14.20 13.71
CA LYS A 3 -7.76 -12.89 13.25
C LYS A 3 -8.84 -12.36 12.30
N GLN A 4 -9.59 -11.32 12.69
CA GLN A 4 -10.42 -10.60 11.74
C GLN A 4 -9.48 -10.16 10.62
N SER A 5 -9.63 -10.80 9.46
CA SER A 5 -8.81 -10.47 8.31
C SER A 5 -9.38 -9.16 7.81
N ASN A 6 -8.68 -8.05 8.08
CA ASN A 6 -8.98 -6.74 7.50
C ASN A 6 -8.73 -6.86 5.99
N ILE A 7 -9.70 -7.38 5.25
CA ILE A 7 -9.62 -7.56 3.81
C ILE A 7 -10.29 -6.36 3.15
N LYS A 8 -9.56 -5.63 2.31
CA LYS A 8 -10.09 -4.56 1.46
C LYS A 8 -10.27 -5.08 0.05
N THR A 9 -11.34 -4.65 -0.62
CA THR A 9 -11.55 -4.92 -2.05
C THR A 9 -11.49 -3.61 -2.79
N VAL A 10 -10.49 -3.44 -3.65
CA VAL A 10 -10.29 -2.23 -4.46
C VAL A 10 -10.22 -2.64 -5.92
N ASN A 11 -11.08 -2.07 -6.77
CA ASN A 11 -11.14 -2.37 -8.21
C ASN A 11 -11.21 -3.88 -8.54
N GLY A 12 -11.92 -4.67 -7.73
CA GLY A 12 -12.04 -6.12 -7.91
C GLY A 12 -10.82 -6.92 -7.47
N VAL A 13 -9.82 -6.29 -6.86
CA VAL A 13 -8.67 -6.97 -6.26
C VAL A 13 -8.85 -7.01 -4.74
N GLN A 14 -8.56 -8.17 -4.13
CA GLN A 14 -8.60 -8.33 -2.69
C GLN A 14 -7.21 -8.17 -2.10
N TYR A 15 -7.16 -7.37 -1.05
CA TYR A 15 -5.97 -7.06 -0.28
C TYR A 15 -6.21 -7.38 1.19
N ARG A 16 -5.19 -7.90 1.87
CA ARG A 16 -5.16 -8.02 3.32
C ARG A 16 -4.37 -6.84 3.87
N VAL A 17 -4.94 -6.10 4.82
CA VAL A 17 -4.19 -5.11 5.59
C VAL A 17 -3.14 -5.83 6.44
N VAL A 18 -1.88 -5.45 6.27
CA VAL A 18 -0.73 -6.04 6.93
C VAL A 18 -0.47 -5.26 8.22
N THR A 19 -0.58 -5.94 9.36
CA THR A 19 -0.30 -5.37 10.68
C THR A 19 0.58 -6.28 11.53
N ASP A 20 1.01 -7.42 10.98
CA ASP A 20 1.73 -8.48 11.68
C ASP A 20 3.14 -8.76 11.13
N ARG A 21 3.62 -7.93 10.19
CA ARG A 21 4.99 -7.89 9.67
C ARG A 21 5.26 -6.50 9.07
N ASP A 22 6.53 -6.21 8.82
CA ASP A 22 6.96 -5.01 8.11
C ASP A 22 6.63 -5.08 6.61
N ALA A 23 6.67 -3.92 5.95
CA ALA A 23 6.49 -3.79 4.51
C ALA A 23 7.61 -4.51 3.74
N GLN A 24 7.29 -5.00 2.55
CA GLN A 24 8.27 -5.66 1.67
C GLN A 24 7.98 -5.33 0.21
N GLU A 25 8.98 -5.48 -0.65
CA GLU A 25 8.81 -5.32 -2.09
C GLU A 25 7.68 -6.22 -2.63
N GLY A 26 6.78 -5.64 -3.43
CA GLY A 26 5.63 -6.35 -3.98
C GLY A 26 4.35 -6.26 -3.16
N ASP A 27 4.43 -5.79 -1.91
CA ASP A 27 3.26 -5.27 -1.20
C ASP A 27 2.74 -3.99 -1.87
N TYR A 28 1.63 -3.52 -1.35
CA TYR A 28 1.01 -2.28 -1.76
C TYR A 28 0.86 -1.38 -0.54
N LEU A 29 0.83 -0.08 -0.76
CA LEU A 29 0.37 0.88 0.23
C LEU A 29 -0.87 1.59 -0.29
N MET A 30 -1.69 2.11 0.60
CA MET A 30 -2.84 2.93 0.24
C MET A 30 -2.99 4.05 1.24
N TYR A 31 -3.10 5.27 0.71
CA TYR A 31 -3.35 6.46 1.51
C TYR A 31 -4.85 6.63 1.73
N ASP A 32 -5.24 6.91 2.98
CA ASP A 32 -6.63 7.24 3.33
C ASP A 32 -6.97 8.70 2.96
N GLU A 33 -5.97 9.60 2.98
CA GLU A 33 -6.06 10.99 2.52
C GLU A 33 -4.87 11.29 1.59
N SER A 34 -5.10 12.03 0.50
CA SER A 34 -4.06 12.36 -0.47
C SER A 34 -3.04 13.37 0.12
N PRO A 35 -1.75 13.01 0.27
CA PRO A 35 -0.71 13.95 0.72
C PRO A 35 -0.35 15.00 -0.34
N GLY A 36 -0.73 14.79 -1.60
CA GLY A 36 -0.44 15.70 -2.70
C GLY A 36 -1.04 15.22 -4.02
N SER A 37 -1.00 16.08 -5.05
CA SER A 37 -1.63 15.79 -6.35
C SER A 37 -1.07 14.59 -7.12
N TYR A 38 0.07 14.04 -6.66
CA TYR A 38 0.77 12.89 -7.22
C TYR A 38 0.34 11.56 -6.58
N ILE A 39 -0.41 11.58 -5.47
CA ILE A 39 -1.00 10.41 -4.81
C ILE A 39 -2.53 10.52 -4.79
N GLU A 40 -3.21 9.50 -5.29
CA GLU A 40 -4.67 9.37 -5.23
C GLU A 40 -5.10 8.66 -3.94
N GLU A 41 -6.04 9.28 -3.20
CA GLU A 41 -6.66 8.65 -2.03
C GLU A 41 -7.39 7.35 -2.41
N GLY A 42 -7.29 6.32 -1.58
CA GLY A 42 -7.97 5.04 -1.79
C GLY A 42 -7.45 4.21 -2.96
N LYS A 43 -6.31 4.59 -3.56
CA LYS A 43 -5.64 3.81 -4.60
C LYS A 43 -4.46 3.01 -4.02
N PRO A 44 -4.35 1.70 -4.32
CA PRO A 44 -3.21 0.89 -3.90
C PRO A 44 -2.02 1.09 -4.84
N TYR A 45 -0.90 1.58 -4.29
CA TYR A 45 0.38 1.75 -4.97
C TYR A 45 1.30 0.59 -4.65
N LYS A 46 1.95 0.01 -5.65
CA LYS A 46 2.88 -1.12 -5.43
C LYS A 46 4.21 -0.59 -4.89
N ILE A 47 4.69 -1.21 -3.82
CA ILE A 47 6.04 -0.98 -3.31
C ILE A 47 7.03 -1.64 -4.27
N VAL A 48 7.91 -0.82 -4.84
CA VAL A 48 8.92 -1.23 -5.82
C VAL A 48 10.29 -1.45 -5.20
N GLU A 49 10.56 -0.84 -4.05
CA GLU A 49 11.81 -0.97 -3.31
C GLU A 49 11.56 -0.69 -1.82
N ILE A 50 12.40 -1.28 -0.96
CA ILE A 50 12.56 -0.87 0.44
C ILE A 50 13.98 -0.31 0.53
N ASP A 51 14.11 0.92 1.01
CA ASP A 51 15.38 1.61 1.05
C ASP A 51 16.29 1.12 2.21
N SER A 52 17.47 1.71 2.38
CA SER A 52 18.41 1.31 3.44
C SER A 52 17.98 1.67 4.86
N PHE A 53 16.91 2.44 5.01
CA PHE A 53 16.29 2.85 6.27
C PHE A 53 14.98 2.11 6.58
N ASP A 54 14.66 1.08 5.78
CA ASP A 54 13.40 0.31 5.84
C ASP A 54 12.17 1.11 5.37
N ASP A 55 12.38 2.19 4.62
CA ASP A 55 11.30 3.04 4.09
C ASP A 55 10.83 2.52 2.72
N PRO A 56 9.51 2.30 2.53
CA PRO A 56 8.96 1.91 1.24
C PRO A 56 9.10 2.98 0.16
N GLN A 57 9.32 2.54 -1.08
CA GLN A 57 9.25 3.41 -2.26
C GLN A 57 8.20 2.91 -3.25
N ILE A 58 7.48 3.85 -3.85
CA ILE A 58 6.41 3.58 -4.83
C ILE A 58 6.62 4.37 -6.11
N ILE A 59 5.84 4.02 -7.14
CA ILE A 59 5.70 4.84 -8.36
C ILE A 59 4.40 5.63 -8.25
N ASP A 60 4.50 6.95 -8.28
CA ASP A 60 3.36 7.87 -8.18
C ASP A 60 2.59 8.02 -9.51
N GLU A 61 1.60 8.92 -9.55
CA GLU A 61 0.82 9.18 -10.77
C GLU A 61 1.63 9.83 -11.91
N ASP A 62 2.73 10.52 -11.60
CA ASP A 62 3.61 11.12 -12.60
C ASP A 62 4.63 10.10 -13.15
N GLY A 63 4.71 8.92 -12.53
CA GLY A 63 5.59 7.83 -12.91
C GLY A 63 6.99 7.93 -12.31
N ASP A 64 7.15 8.79 -11.30
CA ASP A 64 8.40 9.01 -10.58
C ASP A 64 8.45 8.15 -9.31
N ASN A 65 9.68 7.89 -8.82
CA ASN A 65 9.85 7.24 -7.52
C ASN A 65 9.50 8.23 -6.41
N TYR A 66 8.51 7.87 -5.61
CA TYR A 66 8.11 8.60 -4.42
C TYR A 66 8.62 7.87 -3.17
N ASP A 67 9.36 8.61 -2.36
CA ASP A 67 9.91 8.18 -1.07
C ASP A 67 8.88 8.49 0.02
N THR A 68 8.43 7.47 0.75
CA THR A 68 7.35 7.60 1.75
C THR A 68 7.85 8.03 3.13
N ILE A 69 9.11 8.47 3.23
CA ILE A 69 9.69 8.96 4.47
C ILE A 69 8.82 10.05 5.12
N GLY A 70 8.41 9.84 6.37
CA GLY A 70 7.56 10.77 7.14
C GLY A 70 6.05 10.62 6.93
N ASP A 71 5.61 9.72 6.04
CA ASP A 71 4.21 9.41 5.78
C ASP A 71 3.75 8.12 6.50
N GLU A 72 4.53 7.57 7.43
CA GLU A 72 4.35 6.20 7.94
C GLU A 72 3.01 5.99 8.68
N ASP A 73 2.40 7.08 9.15
CA ASP A 73 1.09 7.10 9.81
C ASP A 73 -0.07 7.43 8.83
N ASP A 74 0.22 7.82 7.59
CA ASP A 74 -0.75 8.31 6.60
C ASP A 74 -1.18 7.25 5.57
N TYR A 75 -0.48 6.11 5.54
CA TYR A 75 -0.83 4.97 4.69
C TYR A 75 -0.92 3.66 5.47
N GLU A 76 -1.64 2.71 4.89
CA GLU A 76 -1.64 1.32 5.35
C GLU A 76 -0.92 0.40 4.35
N ILE A 77 -0.32 -0.66 4.85
CA ILE A 77 0.30 -1.70 4.02
C ILE A 77 -0.73 -2.79 3.69
N LEU A 78 -0.73 -3.21 2.42
CA LEU A 78 -1.68 -4.11 1.79
C LEU A 78 -0.95 -5.25 1.09
N GLU A 79 -1.27 -6.48 1.45
CA GLU A 79 -0.83 -7.68 0.75
C GLU A 79 -1.90 -8.10 -0.24
N LYS A 80 -1.56 -8.20 -1.54
CA LYS A 80 -2.49 -8.70 -2.55
C LYS A 80 -2.73 -10.20 -2.35
N ILE A 81 -3.95 -10.59 -2.01
CA ILE A 81 -4.34 -11.98 -1.72
C ILE A 81 -5.14 -12.64 -2.84
N GLY A 82 -5.66 -11.87 -3.80
CA GLY A 82 -6.39 -12.41 -4.94
C GLY A 82 -7.19 -11.39 -5.74
N THR A 83 -8.02 -11.88 -6.66
CA THR A 83 -8.98 -11.09 -7.42
C THR A 83 -10.37 -11.65 -7.22
N VAL A 84 -11.36 -10.79 -7.04
CA VAL A 84 -12.77 -11.20 -7.03
C VAL A 84 -13.16 -11.57 -8.45
N PRO A 85 -13.56 -12.83 -8.73
CA PRO A 85 -14.10 -13.17 -10.04
C PRO A 85 -15.42 -12.41 -10.27
N ASN A 86 -15.52 -11.75 -11.42
CA ASN A 86 -16.75 -11.11 -11.90
C ASN A 86 -17.88 -12.12 -12.12
#